data_AF-A0A928TJU7-F1
#
_entry.id   AF-A0A928TJU7-F1
#
_cell.length_a   1.000
_cell.length_b   1.000
_cell.length_c   1.000
_cell.angle_alpha   90.00
_cell.angle_beta   90.00
_cell.angle_gamma   90.00
#
_symmetry.space_group_name_H-M   'P 1'
#
loop_
_entity.id
_entity.type
_entity.pdbx_description
1 polymer ?
#
loop_
_entity_poly.entity_id
_entity_poly.type
_entity_poly.pdbx_seq_one_letter_code
_entity_poly.pdbx_strand_id
1 'polypeptide(L)'
;MDAIDPPRRYDPLAIGQVVARNIVPVVGILAFGWSAASVLVLYFIDTLLAMAVMFAGLASHFGRQASDGTASRINSEAGAILVAVFLTAIVAVPIGMPLLFVGAMSGFEGFRELWRDPAFLSGAAWQVAAAVWSYAGLWRELEVRSPDELRLKQRFGLVFGRWIVVLFVVYSPISALAGRYLPHLLVIVYAATSIFVEVAPGRFLRLMPGGDAAGEPDPDASKAPHAPMDVASGAAAARRRKRRDRR
;
A
#
# COMPACT_ATOMS: atom_id res chain seq x y z
N MET A 1 29.91 -1.80 5.97
CA MET A 1 29.51 -2.10 7.36
C MET A 1 28.07 -2.53 7.29
N ASP A 2 27.85 -3.85 7.25
CA ASP A 2 26.53 -4.45 7.16
C ASP A 2 25.82 -4.30 8.51
N ALA A 3 24.85 -3.39 8.56
CA ALA A 3 23.86 -3.42 9.61
C ALA A 3 22.97 -4.63 9.35
N ILE A 4 23.32 -5.76 9.97
CA ILE A 4 22.39 -6.86 10.18
C ILE A 4 21.22 -6.24 10.95
N ASP A 5 20.10 -6.01 10.25
CA ASP A 5 18.85 -5.59 10.86
C ASP A 5 18.58 -6.54 12.03
N PRO A 6 18.52 -6.05 13.28
CA PRO A 6 18.24 -6.92 14.40
C PRO A 6 16.90 -7.62 14.15
N PRO A 7 16.73 -8.89 14.56
CA PRO A 7 15.46 -9.58 14.42
C PRO A 7 14.37 -8.68 15.02
N ARG A 8 13.37 -8.28 14.21
CA ARG A 8 12.24 -7.48 14.67
C ARG A 8 11.71 -8.14 15.94
N ARG A 9 11.97 -7.52 17.09
CA ARG A 9 11.42 -7.99 18.36
C ARG A 9 9.91 -7.96 18.17
N TYR A 10 9.28 -9.12 18.28
CA TYR A 10 7.83 -9.22 18.35
C TYR A 10 7.39 -8.44 19.58
N ASP A 11 6.94 -7.21 19.39
CA ASP A 11 6.35 -6.43 20.46
C ASP A 11 4.91 -6.93 20.67
N PRO A 12 4.63 -7.63 21.78
CA PRO A 12 3.31 -8.19 22.03
C PRO A 12 2.23 -7.09 22.11
N LEU A 13 2.59 -5.87 22.51
CA LEU A 13 1.65 -4.74 22.57
C LEU A 13 1.27 -4.28 21.17
N ALA A 14 2.24 -4.16 20.25
CA ALA A 14 1.97 -3.82 18.86
C ALA A 14 1.08 -4.88 18.18
N ILE A 15 1.35 -6.17 18.42
CA ILE A 15 0.51 -7.27 17.92
C ILE A 15 -0.89 -7.19 18.53
N GLY A 16 -1.00 -6.94 19.84
CA GLY A 16 -2.27 -6.76 20.52
C GLY A 16 -3.10 -5.62 19.92
N GLN A 17 -2.47 -4.48 19.61
CA GLN A 17 -3.15 -3.35 18.96
C GLN A 17 -3.63 -3.70 17.54
N VAL A 18 -2.80 -4.40 16.76
CA VAL A 18 -3.16 -4.90 15.42
C VAL A 18 -4.35 -5.85 15.47
N VAL A 19 -4.35 -6.78 16.41
CA VAL A 19 -5.46 -7.73 16.58
C VAL A 19 -6.72 -7.00 17.04
N ALA A 20 -6.61 -6.14 18.05
CA ALA A 20 -7.73 -5.39 18.59
C ALA A 20 -8.44 -4.55 17.52
N ARG A 21 -7.70 -3.77 16.72
CA ARG A 21 -8.30 -2.90 15.70
C ARG A 21 -9.03 -3.66 14.58
N ASN A 22 -8.60 -4.88 14.29
CA ASN A 22 -9.22 -5.73 13.27
C ASN A 22 -10.41 -6.55 13.84
N ILE A 23 -10.42 -6.85 15.14
CA ILE A 23 -11.52 -7.56 15.80
C ILE A 23 -12.70 -6.64 16.11
N VAL A 24 -12.46 -5.35 16.37
CA VAL A 24 -13.52 -4.39 16.72
C VAL A 24 -14.72 -4.43 15.75
N PRO A 25 -14.54 -4.39 14.41
CA PRO A 25 -15.68 -4.45 13.51
C PRO A 25 -16.41 -5.79 13.53
N VAL A 26 -15.70 -6.90 13.76
CA VAL A 26 -16.30 -8.25 13.91
C VAL A 26 -17.20 -8.28 15.15
N VAL A 27 -16.71 -7.76 16.28
CA VAL A 27 -17.50 -7.65 17.52
C VAL A 27 -18.67 -6.68 17.32
N GLY A 28 -18.47 -5.58 16.62
CA GLY A 28 -19.52 -4.65 16.22
C GLY A 28 -20.69 -5.35 15.53
N ILE A 29 -20.39 -6.23 14.58
CA ILE A 29 -21.42 -7.00 13.85
C ILE A 29 -22.10 -8.02 14.78
N LEU A 30 -21.32 -8.81 15.52
CA LEU A 30 -21.85 -9.94 16.29
C LEU A 30 -22.58 -9.53 17.59
N ALA A 31 -22.12 -8.48 18.26
CA ALA A 31 -22.60 -8.07 19.57
C ALA A 31 -23.42 -6.77 19.55
N PHE A 32 -23.16 -5.87 18.59
CA PHE A 32 -23.80 -4.54 18.52
C PHE A 32 -24.69 -4.37 17.28
N GLY A 33 -24.87 -5.42 16.47
CA GLY A 33 -25.77 -5.42 15.32
C GLY A 33 -25.31 -4.52 14.17
N TRP A 34 -24.01 -4.21 14.06
CA TRP A 34 -23.50 -3.44 12.92
C TRP A 34 -23.73 -4.20 11.62
N SER A 35 -24.09 -3.47 10.56
CA SER A 35 -24.25 -4.06 9.24
C SER A 35 -22.90 -4.51 8.68
N ALA A 36 -22.75 -5.81 8.43
CA ALA A 36 -21.55 -6.39 7.82
C ALA A 36 -21.27 -5.80 6.43
N ALA A 37 -22.32 -5.49 5.66
CA ALA A 37 -22.18 -4.83 4.36
C ALA A 37 -21.63 -3.40 4.52
N SER A 38 -22.11 -2.63 5.49
CA SER A 38 -21.61 -1.28 5.78
C SER A 38 -20.14 -1.31 6.18
N VAL A 39 -19.74 -2.25 7.05
CA VAL A 39 -18.35 -2.44 7.46
C VAL A 39 -17.46 -2.82 6.26
N LEU A 40 -17.93 -3.70 5.39
CA LEU A 40 -17.18 -4.10 4.20
C LEU A 40 -16.97 -2.92 3.22
N VAL A 41 -17.97 -2.07 3.06
CA VAL A 41 -17.84 -0.83 2.27
C VAL A 41 -16.85 0.14 2.95
N LEU A 42 -16.84 0.24 4.28
CA LEU A 42 -15.84 1.05 5.00
C LEU A 42 -14.42 0.50 4.79
N TYR A 43 -14.21 -0.82 4.76
CA TYR A 43 -12.91 -1.39 4.41
C TYR A 43 -12.48 -1.07 2.97
N PHE A 44 -13.45 -1.00 2.06
CA PHE A 44 -13.19 -0.61 0.67
C PHE A 44 -12.78 0.85 0.57
N ILE A 45 -13.51 1.74 1.25
CA ILE A 45 -13.18 3.17 1.31
C ILE A 45 -11.80 3.39 1.93
N ASP A 46 -11.48 2.74 3.05
CA ASP A 46 -10.15 2.78 3.69
C ASP A 46 -9.03 2.42 2.70
N THR A 47 -9.25 1.36 1.92
CA THR A 47 -8.31 0.90 0.91
C THR A 47 -8.12 1.93 -0.21
N LEU A 48 -9.21 2.51 -0.73
CA LEU A 48 -9.13 3.54 -1.76
C LEU A 48 -8.42 4.79 -1.24
N LEU A 49 -8.71 5.21 -0.01
CA LEU A 49 -8.04 6.34 0.62
C LEU A 49 -6.55 6.08 0.82
N ALA A 50 -6.17 4.88 1.28
CA ALA A 50 -4.77 4.50 1.40
C ALA A 50 -4.06 4.55 0.04
N MET A 51 -4.68 4.04 -1.03
CA MET A 51 -4.12 4.15 -2.39
C MET A 51 -4.00 5.59 -2.87
N ALA A 52 -5.04 6.40 -2.67
CA ALA A 52 -5.04 7.82 -3.04
C ALA A 52 -3.90 8.57 -2.33
N VAL A 53 -3.68 8.32 -1.03
CA VAL A 53 -2.56 8.91 -0.27
C VAL A 53 -1.21 8.52 -0.88
N MET A 54 -1.02 7.24 -1.24
CA MET A 54 0.23 6.76 -1.84
C MET A 54 0.45 7.35 -3.24
N PHE A 55 -0.58 7.38 -4.09
CA PHE A 55 -0.49 7.99 -5.42
C PHE A 55 -0.25 9.50 -5.34
N ALA A 56 -0.90 10.20 -4.43
CA ALA A 56 -0.70 11.64 -4.23
C ALA A 56 0.73 11.93 -3.77
N GLY A 57 1.24 11.15 -2.81
CA GLY A 57 2.63 11.29 -2.35
C GLY A 57 3.64 11.09 -3.47
N LEU A 58 3.44 10.05 -4.29
CA LEU A 58 4.32 9.78 -5.43
C LEU A 58 4.21 10.87 -6.51
N ALA A 59 3.00 11.26 -6.89
CA ALA A 59 2.76 12.29 -7.91
C ALA A 59 3.36 13.63 -7.47
N SER A 60 3.23 13.97 -6.19
CA SER A 60 3.78 15.23 -5.70
C SER A 60 5.30 15.23 -5.56
N HIS A 61 5.90 14.08 -5.21
CA HIS A 61 7.35 13.94 -5.25
C HIS A 61 7.92 14.33 -6.63
N PHE A 62 7.28 13.87 -7.72
CA PHE A 62 7.68 14.26 -9.08
C PHE A 62 7.29 15.70 -9.44
N GLY A 63 6.11 16.16 -9.03
CA GLY A 63 5.64 17.53 -9.32
C GLY A 63 6.52 18.62 -8.71
N ARG A 64 7.06 18.38 -7.51
CA ARG A 64 7.94 19.33 -6.79
C ARG A 64 9.28 19.55 -7.48
N GLN A 65 9.82 18.53 -8.15
CA GLN A 65 11.11 18.64 -8.86
C GLN A 65 11.03 19.59 -10.05
N ALA A 66 9.82 19.83 -10.58
CA ALA A 66 9.58 20.71 -11.72
C ALA A 66 9.06 22.11 -11.34
N SER A 67 8.87 22.40 -10.04
CA SER A 67 8.17 23.61 -9.57
C SER A 67 9.12 24.70 -9.06
N ASP A 68 9.19 25.83 -9.78
CA ASP A 68 9.84 27.05 -9.30
C ASP A 68 8.83 28.02 -8.67
N GLY A 69 9.01 28.33 -7.39
CA GLY A 69 8.19 29.29 -6.63
C GLY A 69 6.96 28.70 -5.91
N THR A 70 6.41 29.45 -4.95
CA THR A 70 5.34 28.99 -4.05
C THR A 70 4.00 28.74 -4.75
N ALA A 71 3.62 29.60 -5.70
CA ALA A 71 2.38 29.42 -6.47
C ALA A 71 2.43 28.17 -7.37
N SER A 72 3.59 27.92 -7.98
CA SER A 72 3.82 26.71 -8.78
C SER A 72 3.73 25.44 -7.93
N ARG A 73 4.26 25.46 -6.70
CA ARG A 73 4.17 24.35 -5.75
C ARG A 73 2.74 24.02 -5.34
N ILE A 74 1.92 25.03 -5.05
CA ILE A 74 0.51 24.82 -4.68
C ILE A 74 -0.25 24.25 -5.88
N ASN A 75 0.01 24.74 -7.09
CA ASN A 75 -0.62 24.23 -8.31
C ASN A 75 -0.18 22.79 -8.63
N SER A 76 1.11 22.48 -8.50
CA SER A 76 1.61 21.11 -8.67
C SER A 76 1.00 20.15 -7.66
N GLU A 77 0.71 20.65 -6.46
CA GLU A 77 0.13 19.86 -5.38
C GLU A 77 -1.33 19.53 -5.62
N ALA A 78 -2.13 20.53 -6.00
CA ALA A 78 -3.51 20.31 -6.42
C ALA A 78 -3.56 19.33 -7.61
N GLY A 79 -2.61 19.44 -8.55
CA GLY A 79 -2.45 18.50 -9.66
C GLY A 79 -2.15 17.07 -9.18
N ALA A 80 -1.24 16.89 -8.22
CA ALA A 80 -0.89 15.59 -7.66
C ALA A 80 -2.10 14.91 -6.99
N ILE A 81 -2.87 15.67 -6.19
CA ILE A 81 -4.09 15.16 -5.56
C ILE A 81 -5.13 14.78 -6.61
N LEU A 82 -5.34 15.61 -7.65
CA LEU A 82 -6.30 15.32 -8.71
C LEU A 82 -5.94 14.04 -9.48
N VAL A 83 -4.66 13.89 -9.85
CA VAL A 83 -4.15 12.67 -10.50
C VAL A 83 -4.36 11.45 -9.61
N ALA A 84 -4.06 11.56 -8.31
CA ALA A 84 -4.24 10.46 -7.36
C ALA A 84 -5.70 10.03 -7.22
N VAL A 85 -6.63 10.99 -7.12
CA VAL A 85 -8.08 10.72 -7.08
C VAL A 85 -8.52 10.05 -8.38
N PHE A 86 -8.07 10.55 -9.53
CA PHE A 86 -8.40 9.98 -10.83
C PHE A 86 -7.93 8.53 -10.98
N LEU A 87 -6.67 8.25 -10.66
CA LEU A 87 -6.12 6.89 -10.70
C LEU A 87 -6.84 5.96 -9.71
N THR A 88 -7.12 6.46 -8.51
CA THR A 88 -7.89 5.70 -7.50
C THR A 88 -9.28 5.37 -8.00
N ALA A 89 -9.97 6.30 -8.66
CA ALA A 89 -11.30 6.06 -9.23
C ALA A 89 -11.28 4.97 -10.32
N ILE A 90 -10.25 4.97 -11.18
CA ILE A 90 -10.08 3.90 -12.19
C ILE A 90 -9.88 2.54 -11.50
N VAL A 91 -9.01 2.47 -10.49
CA VAL A 91 -8.71 1.25 -9.74
C VAL A 91 -9.92 0.78 -8.90
N ALA A 92 -10.74 1.71 -8.43
CA ALA A 92 -11.94 1.42 -7.65
C ALA A 92 -12.97 0.61 -8.44
N VAL A 93 -13.05 0.76 -9.77
CA VAL A 93 -14.03 0.01 -10.59
C VAL A 93 -13.79 -1.50 -10.49
N PRO A 94 -12.65 -2.06 -10.93
CA PRO A 94 -12.44 -3.51 -10.88
C PRO A 94 -12.42 -4.07 -9.46
N ILE A 95 -11.89 -3.34 -8.47
CA ILE A 95 -11.88 -3.80 -7.07
C ILE A 95 -13.28 -3.72 -6.44
N GLY A 96 -14.08 -2.73 -6.82
CA GLY A 96 -15.42 -2.50 -6.28
C GLY A 96 -16.50 -3.40 -6.87
N MET A 97 -16.31 -3.93 -8.09
CA MET A 97 -17.24 -4.88 -8.73
C MET A 97 -17.69 -6.04 -7.81
N PRO A 98 -16.80 -6.72 -7.08
CA PRO A 98 -17.15 -7.70 -6.04
C PRO A 98 -18.22 -7.25 -5.05
N LEU A 99 -18.23 -5.98 -4.65
CA LEU A 99 -19.21 -5.46 -3.72
C LEU A 99 -20.61 -5.40 -4.33
N LEU A 100 -20.70 -5.19 -5.65
CA LEU A 100 -21.97 -5.28 -6.36
C LEU A 100 -22.49 -6.73 -6.35
N PHE A 101 -21.62 -7.72 -6.58
CA PHE A 101 -21.97 -9.13 -6.49
C PHE A 101 -22.41 -9.52 -5.08
N VAL A 102 -21.67 -9.08 -4.06
CA VAL A 102 -22.01 -9.30 -2.66
C VAL A 102 -23.39 -8.71 -2.34
N GLY A 103 -23.63 -7.46 -2.75
CA GLY A 103 -24.92 -6.80 -2.52
C GLY A 103 -26.09 -7.54 -3.20
N ALA A 104 -25.90 -7.96 -4.45
CA ALA A 104 -26.89 -8.74 -5.19
C ALA A 104 -27.18 -10.10 -4.54
N MET A 105 -26.16 -10.78 -4.00
CA MET A 105 -26.31 -12.09 -3.35
C MET A 105 -26.85 -12.01 -1.92
N SER A 106 -26.56 -10.92 -1.19
CA SER A 106 -26.94 -10.79 0.21
C SER A 106 -28.30 -10.12 0.43
N GLY A 107 -29.00 -9.70 -0.64
CA GLY A 107 -30.25 -8.95 -0.54
C GLY A 107 -30.06 -7.53 -0.01
N PHE A 108 -28.90 -6.93 -0.25
CA PHE A 108 -28.60 -5.56 0.19
C PHE A 108 -29.49 -4.55 -0.55
N GLU A 109 -30.28 -3.77 0.20
CA GLU A 109 -31.32 -2.87 -0.35
C GLU A 109 -30.75 -1.65 -1.10
N GLY A 110 -29.44 -1.42 -1.02
CA GLY A 110 -28.68 -0.57 -1.93
C GLY A 110 -27.90 0.55 -1.24
N PHE A 111 -27.02 1.19 -2.01
CA PHE A 111 -26.11 2.24 -1.51
C PHE A 111 -26.83 3.45 -0.91
N ARG A 112 -28.10 3.69 -1.26
CA ARG A 112 -28.87 4.83 -0.76
C ARG A 112 -29.10 4.76 0.76
N GLU A 113 -29.25 3.56 1.31
CA GLU A 113 -29.41 3.38 2.77
C GLU A 113 -28.11 3.65 3.51
N LEU A 114 -26.96 3.25 2.97
CA LEU A 114 -25.65 3.55 3.56
C LEU A 114 -25.45 5.06 3.74
N TRP A 115 -25.83 5.85 2.74
CA TRP A 115 -25.72 7.32 2.81
C TRP A 115 -26.68 7.97 3.82
N ARG A 116 -27.65 7.22 4.35
CA ARG A 116 -28.57 7.70 5.40
C ARG A 116 -28.17 7.25 6.80
N ASP A 117 -27.26 6.28 6.91
CA ASP A 117 -26.77 5.76 8.19
C ASP A 117 -25.71 6.70 8.80
N PRO A 118 -26.00 7.39 9.92
CA PRO A 118 -25.03 8.28 10.55
C PRO A 118 -23.78 7.55 11.06
N ALA A 119 -23.89 6.28 11.45
CA ALA A 119 -22.75 5.50 11.90
C ALA A 119 -21.79 5.23 10.74
N PHE A 120 -22.32 4.83 9.57
CA PHE A 120 -21.53 4.69 8.35
C PHE A 120 -20.86 6.01 7.94
N LEU A 121 -21.63 7.12 7.91
CA LEU A 121 -21.09 8.43 7.53
C LEU A 121 -19.99 8.90 8.47
N SER A 122 -20.15 8.73 9.79
CA SER A 122 -19.12 9.10 10.76
C SER A 122 -17.85 8.26 10.60
N GLY A 123 -17.99 6.96 10.33
CA GLY A 123 -16.86 6.08 10.01
C GLY A 123 -16.10 6.54 8.76
N ALA A 124 -16.82 6.80 7.67
CA ALA A 124 -16.23 7.30 6.43
C ALA A 124 -15.54 8.67 6.63
N ALA A 125 -16.16 9.59 7.37
CA ALA A 125 -15.58 10.89 7.68
C ALA A 125 -14.28 10.76 8.49
N TRP A 126 -14.23 9.84 9.46
CA TRP A 126 -13.01 9.59 10.23
C TRP A 126 -11.89 8.97 9.39
N GLN A 127 -12.25 8.09 8.44
CA GLN A 127 -11.28 7.56 7.48
C GLN A 127 -10.71 8.66 6.57
N VAL A 128 -11.53 9.60 6.10
CA VAL A 128 -11.05 10.76 5.33
C VAL A 128 -10.11 11.62 6.17
N ALA A 129 -10.46 11.90 7.43
CA ALA A 129 -9.58 12.65 8.34
C ALA A 129 -8.23 11.91 8.56
N ALA A 130 -8.27 10.60 8.77
CA ALA A 130 -7.07 9.77 8.91
C ALA A 130 -6.23 9.74 7.63
N ALA A 131 -6.87 9.74 6.45
CA ALA A 131 -6.20 9.79 5.15
C ALA A 131 -5.50 11.13 4.92
N VAL A 132 -6.15 12.25 5.24
CA VAL A 132 -5.53 13.59 5.19
C VAL A 132 -4.34 13.66 6.14
N TRP A 133 -4.47 13.13 7.35
CA TRP A 133 -3.37 13.09 8.31
C TRP A 133 -2.19 12.22 7.81
N SER A 134 -2.51 11.06 7.25
CA SER A 134 -1.52 10.14 6.66
C SER A 134 -0.81 10.77 5.47
N TYR A 135 -1.53 11.53 4.64
CA TYR A 135 -0.97 12.29 3.54
C TYR A 135 0.01 13.36 4.04
N ALA A 136 -0.39 14.17 5.02
CA ALA A 136 0.49 15.17 5.61
C ALA A 136 1.74 14.54 6.27
N GLY A 137 1.64 13.33 6.80
CA GLY A 137 2.78 12.55 7.29
C GLY A 137 3.71 12.11 6.15
N LEU A 138 3.16 11.44 5.15
CA LEU A 138 3.89 10.97 3.97
C LEU A 138 4.57 12.13 3.22
N TRP A 139 3.88 13.27 3.11
CA TRP A 139 4.39 14.51 2.56
C TRP A 139 5.71 14.93 3.21
N ARG A 140 5.70 15.02 4.54
CA ARG A 140 6.87 15.42 5.35
C ARG A 140 8.01 14.40 5.23
N GLU A 141 7.69 13.11 5.18
CA GLU A 141 8.69 12.06 5.02
C GLU A 141 9.39 12.12 3.65
N LEU A 142 8.62 12.38 2.58
CA LEU A 142 9.14 12.49 1.21
C LEU A 142 10.02 13.73 0.97
N GLU A 143 10.03 14.70 1.90
CA GLU A 143 10.98 15.82 1.85
C GLU A 143 12.40 15.38 2.22
N VAL A 144 12.52 14.33 3.03
CA VAL A 144 13.80 13.89 3.60
C VAL A 144 14.23 12.55 3.02
N ARG A 145 13.28 11.73 2.55
CA ARG A 145 13.52 10.35 2.09
C ARG A 145 12.95 10.11 0.70
N SER A 146 13.60 9.23 -0.05
CA SER A 146 13.10 8.83 -1.37
C SER A 146 11.90 7.87 -1.27
N PRO A 147 11.05 7.77 -2.30
CA PRO A 147 9.92 6.83 -2.30
C PRO A 147 10.33 5.36 -2.09
N ASP A 148 11.52 4.99 -2.57
CA ASP A 148 12.08 3.64 -2.43
C ASP A 148 12.49 3.34 -0.98
N GLU A 149 13.06 4.32 -0.28
CA GLU A 149 13.38 4.22 1.15
C GLU A 149 12.12 4.07 2.01
N LEU A 150 11.00 4.68 1.60
CA LEU A 150 9.71 4.53 2.27
C LEU A 150 9.00 3.21 1.93
N ARG A 151 9.57 2.42 1.01
CA ARG A 151 9.05 1.13 0.54
C ARG A 151 7.60 1.26 0.06
N LEU A 152 7.28 2.34 -0.65
CA LEU A 152 5.91 2.67 -1.04
C LEU A 152 5.26 1.56 -1.87
N LYS A 153 6.04 0.95 -2.78
CA LYS A 153 5.63 -0.24 -3.55
C LYS A 153 5.21 -1.40 -2.65
N GLN A 154 5.94 -1.63 -1.56
CA GLN A 154 5.61 -2.67 -0.59
C GLN A 154 4.30 -2.35 0.13
N ARG A 155 4.15 -1.11 0.64
CA ARG A 155 2.92 -0.67 1.33
C ARG A 155 1.71 -0.81 0.42
N PHE A 156 1.84 -0.41 -0.85
CA PHE A 156 0.81 -0.61 -1.86
C PHE A 156 0.44 -2.08 -2.03
N GLY A 157 1.44 -2.96 -2.20
CA GLY A 157 1.21 -4.40 -2.33
C GLY A 157 0.52 -5.02 -1.11
N LEU A 158 0.81 -4.55 0.10
CA LEU A 158 0.15 -5.04 1.32
C LEU A 158 -1.32 -4.59 1.41
N VAL A 159 -1.61 -3.32 1.05
CA VAL A 159 -2.99 -2.80 1.04
C VAL A 159 -3.81 -3.52 -0.04
N PHE A 160 -3.27 -3.58 -1.26
CA PHE A 160 -3.93 -4.22 -2.40
C PHE A 160 -4.12 -5.73 -2.18
N GLY A 161 -3.12 -6.40 -1.59
CA GLY A 161 -3.17 -7.82 -1.31
C GLY A 161 -4.30 -8.27 -0.38
N ARG A 162 -4.73 -7.40 0.55
CA ARG A 162 -5.91 -7.68 1.40
C ARG A 162 -7.16 -7.90 0.55
N TRP A 163 -7.34 -7.06 -0.47
CA TRP A 163 -8.46 -7.18 -1.38
C TRP A 163 -8.31 -8.36 -2.32
N ILE A 164 -7.11 -8.71 -2.78
CA ILE A 164 -6.91 -9.93 -3.56
C ILE A 164 -7.49 -11.16 -2.83
N VAL A 165 -7.25 -11.29 -1.52
CA VAL A 165 -7.82 -12.41 -0.73
C VAL A 165 -9.35 -12.34 -0.69
N VAL A 166 -9.94 -11.16 -0.51
CA VAL A 166 -11.40 -10.96 -0.58
C VAL A 166 -11.94 -11.35 -1.97
N LEU A 167 -11.26 -10.95 -3.05
CA LEU A 167 -11.63 -11.30 -4.42
C LEU A 167 -11.65 -12.82 -4.60
N PHE A 168 -10.62 -13.52 -4.13
CA PHE A 168 -10.57 -14.98 -4.20
C PHE A 168 -11.77 -15.63 -3.51
N VAL A 169 -12.18 -15.12 -2.34
CA VAL A 169 -13.37 -15.65 -1.65
C VAL A 169 -14.64 -15.35 -2.44
N VAL A 170 -14.83 -14.12 -2.91
CA VAL A 170 -16.02 -13.72 -3.69
C VAL A 170 -16.17 -14.54 -4.98
N TYR A 171 -15.08 -14.77 -5.71
CA TYR A 171 -15.11 -15.52 -6.98
C TYR A 171 -14.99 -17.04 -6.82
N SER A 172 -14.82 -17.55 -5.59
CA SER A 172 -14.82 -18.99 -5.32
C SER A 172 -16.23 -19.54 -5.13
N PRO A 173 -16.43 -20.87 -5.22
CA PRO A 173 -17.71 -21.50 -4.85
C PRO A 173 -18.18 -21.23 -3.41
N ILE A 174 -17.28 -20.77 -2.53
CA ILE A 174 -17.60 -20.42 -1.14
C ILE A 174 -18.63 -19.29 -1.09
N SER A 175 -18.61 -18.35 -2.05
CA SER A 175 -19.57 -17.24 -2.05
C SER A 175 -21.01 -17.70 -2.26
N ALA A 176 -21.22 -18.67 -3.15
CA ALA A 176 -22.52 -19.30 -3.37
C ALA A 176 -23.02 -20.06 -2.13
N LEU A 177 -22.11 -20.73 -1.41
CA LEU A 177 -22.44 -21.45 -0.17
C LEU A 177 -22.78 -20.50 0.98
N ALA A 178 -22.11 -19.36 1.06
CA ALA A 178 -22.33 -18.38 2.13
C ALA A 178 -23.66 -17.61 1.97
N GLY A 179 -24.12 -17.41 0.72
CA GLY A 179 -25.39 -16.73 0.42
C GLY A 179 -25.53 -15.40 1.17
N ARG A 180 -26.61 -15.25 1.94
CA ARG A 180 -26.87 -14.03 2.76
C ARG A 180 -25.79 -13.72 3.79
N TYR A 181 -25.01 -14.71 4.22
CA TYR A 181 -23.94 -14.53 5.19
C TYR A 181 -22.61 -14.14 4.56
N LEU A 182 -22.54 -14.02 3.24
CA LEU A 182 -21.32 -13.63 2.53
C LEU A 182 -20.67 -12.35 3.08
N PRO A 183 -21.40 -11.24 3.35
CA PRO A 183 -20.78 -10.05 3.94
C PRO A 183 -20.07 -10.33 5.28
N HIS A 184 -20.65 -11.19 6.12
CA HIS A 184 -20.06 -11.56 7.42
C HIS A 184 -18.76 -12.35 7.23
N LEU A 185 -18.78 -13.33 6.33
CA LEU A 185 -17.59 -14.10 5.98
C LEU A 185 -16.47 -13.19 5.45
N LEU A 186 -16.80 -12.25 4.57
CA LEU A 186 -15.81 -11.34 3.98
C LEU A 186 -15.20 -10.39 5.02
N VAL A 187 -15.98 -9.91 5.98
CA VAL A 187 -15.44 -9.11 7.09
C VAL A 187 -14.44 -9.93 7.92
N ILE A 188 -14.78 -11.18 8.25
CA ILE A 188 -13.88 -12.08 9.00
C ILE A 188 -12.59 -12.36 8.21
N VAL A 189 -12.72 -12.67 6.91
CA VAL A 189 -11.59 -12.92 6.02
C VAL A 189 -10.70 -11.68 5.91
N TYR A 190 -11.29 -10.49 5.73
CA TYR A 190 -10.55 -9.25 5.64
C TYR A 190 -9.81 -8.93 6.94
N ALA A 191 -10.45 -9.11 8.10
CA ALA A 191 -9.84 -8.92 9.41
C ALA A 191 -8.66 -9.89 9.63
N ALA A 192 -8.86 -11.19 9.35
CA ALA A 192 -7.81 -12.21 9.48
C ALA A 192 -6.62 -11.92 8.54
N THR A 193 -6.91 -11.53 7.29
CA THR A 193 -5.89 -11.18 6.30
C THR A 193 -5.12 -9.93 6.74
N SER A 194 -5.82 -8.92 7.26
CA SER A 194 -5.20 -7.69 7.74
C SER A 194 -4.26 -7.95 8.93
N ILE A 195 -4.68 -8.78 9.88
CA ILE A 195 -3.81 -9.24 10.99
C ILE A 195 -2.58 -9.95 10.45
N PHE A 196 -2.75 -10.91 9.54
CA PHE A 196 -1.64 -11.67 8.96
C PHE A 196 -0.64 -10.77 8.22
N VAL A 197 -1.14 -9.87 7.38
CA VAL A 197 -0.36 -8.89 6.61
C VAL A 197 0.47 -7.98 7.52
N GLU A 198 -0.07 -7.58 8.66
CA GLU A 198 0.59 -6.65 9.58
C GLU A 198 1.60 -7.34 10.50
N VAL A 199 1.30 -8.55 10.96
CA VAL A 199 2.20 -9.35 11.81
C VAL A 199 3.37 -9.92 11.00
N ALA A 200 3.14 -10.32 9.75
CA ALA A 200 4.14 -10.98 8.91
C ALA A 200 4.17 -10.46 7.46
N PRO A 201 4.45 -9.16 7.22
CA PRO A 201 4.37 -8.56 5.89
C PRO A 201 5.29 -9.24 4.87
N GLY A 202 6.50 -9.65 5.29
CA GLY A 202 7.45 -10.34 4.40
C GLY A 202 6.97 -11.71 3.94
N ARG A 203 6.28 -12.47 4.82
CA ARG A 203 5.71 -13.77 4.46
C ARG A 203 4.56 -13.61 3.49
N PHE A 204 3.68 -12.63 3.75
CA PHE A 204 2.57 -12.33 2.86
C PHE A 204 3.05 -11.96 1.44
N LEU A 205 4.08 -11.12 1.33
CA LEU A 205 4.59 -10.72 0.01
C LEU A 205 5.25 -11.88 -0.75
N ARG A 206 5.92 -12.79 -0.06
CA ARG A 206 6.49 -14.01 -0.69
C ARG A 206 5.40 -14.96 -1.24
N LEU A 207 4.20 -14.92 -0.65
CA LEU A 207 3.07 -15.69 -1.14
C LEU A 207 2.39 -15.03 -2.36
N MET A 208 2.70 -13.77 -2.66
CA MET A 208 2.15 -13.06 -3.82
C MET A 208 2.98 -13.37 -5.07
N PRO A 209 2.36 -13.44 -6.26
CA PRO A 209 3.10 -13.59 -7.53
C PRO A 209 4.17 -12.49 -7.68
N GLY A 210 5.44 -12.90 -7.84
CA GLY A 210 6.59 -11.97 -7.95
C GLY A 210 7.25 -11.58 -6.62
N GLY A 211 6.92 -12.25 -5.50
CA GLY A 211 7.41 -11.95 -4.15
C GLY A 211 8.90 -12.23 -3.88
N ASP A 212 9.53 -13.09 -4.69
CA ASP A 212 10.94 -13.50 -4.48
C ASP A 212 11.95 -12.42 -4.89
N ALA A 213 11.58 -11.52 -5.80
CA ALA A 213 12.48 -10.53 -6.37
C ALA A 213 12.75 -9.30 -5.47
N ALA A 214 12.06 -9.15 -4.34
CA ALA A 214 12.06 -7.93 -3.55
C ALA A 214 12.86 -8.00 -2.23
N GLY A 215 13.54 -9.13 -1.96
CA GLY A 215 14.03 -9.43 -0.60
C GLY A 215 15.47 -9.90 -0.45
N GLU A 216 16.15 -10.31 -1.51
CA GLU A 216 17.56 -10.72 -1.41
C GLU A 216 18.44 -9.77 -2.21
N PRO A 217 19.35 -9.00 -1.58
CA PRO A 217 20.53 -8.57 -2.30
C PRO A 217 21.23 -9.84 -2.77
N ASP A 218 21.39 -9.98 -4.08
CA ASP A 218 22.08 -11.11 -4.69
C ASP A 218 23.43 -11.33 -3.98
N PRO A 219 23.61 -12.43 -3.24
CA PRO A 219 24.87 -12.69 -2.55
C PRO A 219 26.04 -12.86 -3.53
N ASP A 220 25.77 -13.06 -4.82
CA ASP A 220 26.78 -13.13 -5.88
C ASP A 220 27.04 -11.78 -6.58
N ALA A 221 26.23 -10.73 -6.35
CA ALA A 221 26.57 -9.38 -6.83
C ALA A 221 27.78 -8.79 -6.08
N SER A 222 28.04 -9.26 -4.85
CA SER A 222 29.28 -8.99 -4.11
C SER A 222 30.48 -9.82 -4.60
N LYS A 223 30.25 -10.83 -5.44
CA LYS A 223 31.30 -11.69 -6.01
C LYS A 223 31.56 -11.41 -7.49
N ALA A 224 31.09 -10.28 -8.03
CA ALA A 224 31.66 -9.77 -9.26
C ALA A 224 33.18 -9.72 -9.07
N PRO A 225 33.98 -10.41 -9.90
CA PRO A 225 35.42 -10.37 -9.76
C PRO A 225 35.82 -8.92 -9.82
N HIS A 226 36.47 -8.41 -8.76
CA HIS A 226 37.28 -7.22 -8.90
C HIS A 226 38.26 -7.51 -10.04
N ALA A 227 37.92 -7.06 -11.25
CA ALA A 227 38.86 -7.01 -12.34
C ALA A 227 40.07 -6.27 -11.75
N PRO A 228 41.26 -6.88 -11.72
CA PRO A 228 42.44 -6.21 -11.23
C PRO A 228 42.54 -4.92 -12.02
N MET A 229 42.37 -3.80 -11.32
CA MET A 229 42.52 -2.48 -11.87
C MET A 229 43.95 -2.42 -12.41
N ASP A 230 44.07 -2.53 -13.72
CA ASP A 230 45.33 -2.70 -14.41
C ASP A 230 46.07 -1.35 -14.39
N VAL A 231 46.78 -1.10 -13.28
CA VAL A 231 47.57 0.12 -13.01
C VAL A 231 48.65 0.34 -14.10
N ALA A 232 48.92 -0.66 -14.93
CA ALA A 232 49.84 -0.58 -16.05
C ALA A 232 49.35 0.29 -17.23
N SER A 233 48.04 0.46 -17.41
CA SER A 233 47.50 1.19 -18.58
C SER A 233 47.69 2.73 -18.50
N GLY A 234 47.65 3.30 -17.28
CA GLY A 234 47.81 4.75 -17.08
C GLY A 234 49.23 5.26 -17.32
N ALA A 235 50.25 4.48 -16.95
CA ALA A 235 51.66 4.89 -17.08
C ALA A 235 52.14 4.92 -18.54
N ALA A 236 51.62 4.02 -19.39
CA ALA A 236 51.94 3.98 -20.82
C ALA A 236 51.31 5.16 -21.59
N ALA A 237 50.08 5.54 -21.25
CA ALA A 237 49.39 6.68 -21.84
C ALA A 237 50.05 8.03 -21.47
N ALA A 238 50.50 8.19 -20.22
CA ALA A 238 51.19 9.38 -19.76
C ALA A 238 52.58 9.57 -20.42
N ARG A 239 53.32 8.48 -20.67
CA ARG A 239 54.62 8.55 -21.38
C ARG A 239 54.49 8.89 -22.86
N ARG A 240 53.41 8.48 -23.53
CA ARG A 240 53.16 8.86 -24.94
C ARG A 240 52.86 10.35 -25.12
N ARG A 241 52.15 10.97 -24.17
CA ARG A 241 51.81 12.40 -24.25
C ARG A 241 53.05 13.30 -24.12
N LYS A 242 53.96 12.97 -23.20
CA LYS A 242 55.19 13.75 -22.96
C LYS A 242 56.21 13.73 -24.11
N ARG A 243 56.09 12.79 -25.06
CA ARG A 243 56.99 12.69 -26.23
C ARG A 243 56.49 13.49 -27.44
N ARG A 244 55.23 13.92 -27.44
CA ARG A 244 54.63 14.69 -28.54
C ARG A 244 54.89 16.20 -28.37
N ASP A 245 55.05 16.68 -27.14
CA ASP A 245 55.29 18.10 -26.84
C ASP A 245 56.79 18.52 -26.90
N ARG A 246 57.67 17.66 -27.43
CA ARG A 246 59.11 17.90 -27.55
C ARG A 246 59.64 17.87 -28.99
N ARG A 247 58.75 17.89 -29.99
CA ARG A 247 59.12 18.01 -31.41
C ARG A 247 58.51 19.26 -32.00
#